data_AF-A0A5S4GED3-F1
#
_entry.id   AF-A0A5S4GED3-F1
#
_cell.length_a   1.000
_cell.length_b   1.000
_cell.length_c   1.000
_cell.angle_alpha   90.00
_cell.angle_beta   90.00
_cell.angle_gamma   90.00
#
_symmetry.space_group_name_H-M   'P 1'
#
loop_
_entity.id
_entity.type
_entity.pdbx_description
1 polymer ?
#
loop_
_entity_poly.entity_id
_entity_poly.type
_entity_poly.pdbx_seq_one_letter_code
_entity_poly.pdbx_strand_id
1 'polypeptide(L)' 'MSTPSGENESLRELEIEIEAEVTLVESSHAEEAVNLSVTEWLFDPTEVEREEIGLRGLLDAVEVLEDGSGPGDHAA' A
#
# COMPACT_ATOMS: atom_id res chain seq x y z
N MET A 1 2.88 11.61 26.96
CA MET A 1 4.21 11.73 26.34
C MET A 1 4.34 10.50 25.46
N SER A 2 3.90 10.61 24.20
CA SER A 2 3.87 9.51 23.24
C SER A 2 5.28 9.08 22.91
N THR A 3 5.51 7.78 22.94
CA THR A 3 6.78 7.16 22.64
C THR A 3 6.97 7.15 21.11
N PRO A 4 8.02 7.79 20.56
CA PRO A 4 8.30 7.74 19.13
C PRO A 4 8.48 6.31 18.59
N SER A 5 8.78 5.36 19.47
CA SER A 5 8.85 3.92 19.12
C SER A 5 7.51 3.30 18.72
N GLY A 6 6.38 3.78 19.27
CA GLY A 6 5.07 3.18 19.01
C GLY A 6 4.50 3.57 17.64
N GLU A 7 4.80 4.79 17.19
CA GLU A 7 4.38 5.29 15.87
C GLU A 7 5.15 4.58 14.74
N ASN A 8 6.45 4.35 14.91
CA ASN A 8 7.25 3.55 13.98
C ASN A 8 6.81 2.08 13.91
N GLU A 9 6.38 1.49 15.04
CA GLU A 9 5.85 0.12 15.04
C GLU A 9 4.53 0.03 14.26
N SER A 10 3.63 1.02 14.42
CA SER A 10 2.39 1.07 13.64
C SER A 10 2.59 1.35 12.15
N LEU A 11 3.62 2.13 11.78
CA LEU A 11 3.96 2.36 10.36
C LEU A 11 4.49 1.08 9.71
N ARG A 12 5.35 0.34 10.40
CA ARG A 12 5.83 -0.96 9.94
C ARG A 12 4.72 -2.01 9.80
N GLU A 13 3.77 -2.05 10.73
CA GLU A 13 2.61 -2.94 10.61
C GLU A 13 1.77 -2.58 9.38
N LEU A 14 1.56 -1.29 9.13
CA LEU A 14 0.85 -0.80 7.97
C LEU A 14 1.58 -1.09 6.65
N GLU A 15 2.91 -0.93 6.61
CA GLU A 15 3.76 -1.30 5.47
C GLU A 15 3.53 -2.77 5.08
N ILE A 16 3.61 -3.69 6.05
CA ILE A 16 3.39 -5.13 5.85
C ILE A 16 1.98 -5.42 5.30
N GLU A 17 0.95 -4.73 5.81
CA GLU A 17 -0.43 -4.89 5.33
C GLU A 17 -0.56 -4.42 3.88
N ILE A 18 -0.01 -3.25 3.55
CA ILE A 18 -0.03 -2.71 2.19
C ILE A 18 0.70 -3.64 1.21
N GLU A 19 1.88 -4.16 1.57
CA GLU A 19 2.62 -5.12 0.74
C GLU A 19 1.83 -6.41 0.47
N ALA A 20 1.09 -6.89 1.48
CA ALA A 20 0.23 -8.06 1.33
C ALA A 20 -0.92 -7.80 0.34
N GLU A 21 -1.55 -6.63 0.43
CA GLU A 21 -2.63 -6.23 -0.48
C GLU A 21 -2.12 -5.99 -1.91
N VAL A 22 -0.93 -5.38 -2.08
CA VAL A 22 -0.29 -5.25 -3.40
C VAL A 22 -0.07 -6.63 -4.03
N THR A 23 0.45 -7.57 -3.25
CA THR A 23 0.66 -8.95 -3.70
C THR A 23 -0.65 -9.61 -4.13
N LEU A 24 -1.73 -9.38 -3.37
CA LEU A 24 -3.06 -9.92 -3.68
C LEU A 24 -3.59 -9.35 -5.00
N VAL A 25 -3.51 -8.03 -5.17
CA VAL A 25 -3.94 -7.33 -6.38
C VAL A 25 -3.15 -7.81 -7.59
N GLU A 26 -1.82 -7.92 -7.49
CA GLU A 26 -0.98 -8.42 -8.58
C GLU A 26 -1.30 -9.89 -8.93
N SER A 27 -1.65 -10.71 -7.93
CA SER A 27 -2.05 -12.10 -8.14
C SER A 27 -3.43 -12.29 -8.76
N SER A 28 -4.25 -11.22 -8.77
CA SER A 28 -5.61 -11.27 -9.32
C SER A 28 -5.64 -11.36 -10.86
N HIS A 29 -4.53 -10.98 -11.52
CA HIS A 29 -4.40 -10.95 -12.97
C HIS A 29 -5.57 -10.23 -13.67
N ALA A 30 -5.99 -9.09 -13.11
CA ALA A 30 -7.09 -8.29 -13.64
C ALA A 30 -6.86 -7.85 -15.10
N GLU A 31 -5.61 -7.72 -15.54
CA GLU A 31 -5.24 -7.47 -16.92
C GLU A 31 -5.79 -8.53 -17.91
N GLU A 32 -5.95 -9.78 -17.47
CA GLU A 32 -6.54 -10.84 -18.29
C GLU A 32 -8.04 -10.61 -18.53
N ALA A 33 -8.74 -10.04 -17.53
CA ALA A 33 -10.16 -9.76 -17.59
C ALA A 33 -10.52 -8.74 -18.68
N VAL A 34 -9.61 -7.82 -19.05
CA VAL A 34 -9.81 -6.84 -20.14
C VAL A 34 -10.15 -7.51 -21.48
N ASN A 35 -9.74 -8.76 -21.68
CA ASN A 35 -10.00 -9.53 -22.90
C ASN A 35 -11.30 -10.36 -22.85
N LEU A 36 -11.97 -10.41 -21.69
CA LEU A 36 -13.21 -11.15 -21.48
C LEU A 36 -14.44 -10.26 -21.64
N SER A 37 -15.62 -10.88 -21.79
CA SER A 37 -16.88 -10.15 -21.67
C SER A 37 -17.05 -9.63 -20.25
N VAL A 38 -17.67 -8.45 -20.09
CA VAL A 38 -18.00 -7.87 -18.77
C VAL A 38 -18.81 -8.84 -17.89
N THR A 39 -19.62 -9.69 -18.49
CA THR A 39 -20.41 -10.71 -17.78
C THR A 39 -19.57 -11.84 -17.18
N GLU A 40 -18.33 -12.00 -17.63
CA GLU A 40 -17.38 -13.04 -17.22
C GLU A 40 -16.33 -12.51 -16.24
N TRP A 41 -16.33 -11.20 -15.97
CA TRP A 41 -15.40 -10.58 -15.04
C TRP A 41 -15.68 -11.04 -13.61
N LEU A 42 -14.62 -11.50 -12.93
CA LEU A 42 -14.65 -11.70 -11.49
C LEU A 42 -14.55 -10.37 -10.74
N PHE A 43 -13.78 -9.43 -11.29
CA PHE A 43 -13.57 -8.07 -10.80
C PHE A 43 -13.52 -7.09 -11.96
N ASP A 44 -13.86 -5.82 -11.72
CA ASP A 44 -13.68 -4.76 -12.70
C ASP A 44 -12.17 -4.45 -12.82
N PRO A 45 -11.54 -4.66 -13.99
CA PRO A 45 -10.11 -4.43 -14.15
C PRO A 45 -9.69 -2.98 -13.90
N THR A 46 -10.58 -2.02 -14.13
CA THR A 46 -10.29 -0.61 -13.84
C THR A 46 -10.30 -0.32 -12.34
N GLU A 47 -11.13 -1.04 -11.57
CA GLU A 47 -11.13 -0.87 -10.11
C GLU A 47 -9.88 -1.49 -9.49
N VAL A 48 -9.47 -2.68 -9.97
CA VAL A 48 -8.23 -3.32 -9.52
C VAL A 48 -7.00 -2.45 -9.84
N GLU A 49 -6.92 -1.87 -11.04
CA GLU A 49 -5.84 -0.94 -11.39
C GLU A 49 -5.79 0.28 -10.46
N ARG A 50 -6.96 0.84 -10.09
CA ARG A 50 -7.03 1.98 -9.16
C ARG A 50 -6.56 1.61 -7.77
N GLU A 51 -6.93 0.42 -7.30
CA GLU A 51 -6.49 -0.11 -6.01
C GLU A 51 -4.97 -0.30 -5.99
N GLU A 52 -4.39 -0.91 -7.04
CA GLU A 52 -2.93 -1.08 -7.18
C GLU A 52 -2.19 0.25 -7.12
N ILE A 53 -2.67 1.26 -7.86
CA ILE A 53 -2.09 2.61 -7.86
C ILE A 53 -2.20 3.25 -6.47
N GLY A 54 -3.35 3.08 -5.81
CA GLY A 54 -3.59 3.60 -4.47
C GLY A 54 -2.65 2.97 -3.45
N LEU A 55 -2.52 1.65 -3.46
CA LEU A 55 -1.65 0.91 -2.55
C LEU A 55 -0.17 1.27 -2.72
N ARG A 56 0.31 1.39 -3.97
CA ARG A 56 1.69 1.86 -4.23
C ARG A 56 1.90 3.29 -3.73
N GLY A 57 0.93 4.17 -3.92
CA GLY A 57 1.00 5.53 -3.38
C GLY A 57 0.98 5.58 -1.86
N LEU A 58 0.28 4.66 -1.19
CA LEU A 58 0.30 4.53 0.27
C LEU A 58 1.64 3.98 0.75
N LEU A 59 2.22 2.99 0.06
CA LEU A 59 3.54 2.44 0.38
C LEU A 59 4.61 3.56 0.33
N ASP A 60 4.66 4.32 -0.77
CA ASP A 60 5.55 5.48 -0.90
C ASP A 60 5.34 6.49 0.25
N ALA A 61 4.09 6.72 0.68
CA ALA A 61 3.79 7.64 1.77
C ALA A 61 4.26 7.11 3.14
N VAL A 62 4.14 5.80 3.38
CA VAL A 62 4.63 5.16 4.61
C VAL A 62 6.15 5.23 4.68
N GLU A 63 6.85 4.89 3.59
CA GLU A 63 8.32 4.99 3.51
C GLU A 63 8.82 6.41 3.85
N VAL A 64 8.17 7.44 3.31
CA VAL A 64 8.50 8.86 3.61
C VAL A 64 8.29 9.20 5.10
N LEU A 65 7.25 8.66 5.73
CA LEU A 65 6.95 8.90 7.15
C LEU A 65 7.91 8.16 8.07
N GLU A 66 8.36 6.95 7.71
CA GLU A 66 9.37 6.20 8.45
C GLU A 66 10.74 6.87 8.37
N ASP A 67 11.16 7.33 7.19
CA ASP A 67 12.42 8.06 6.99
C ASP A 67 12.45 9.37 7.78
N GLY A 68 11.32 10.09 7.84
CA GLY A 68 11.16 11.32 8.62
C GLY A 68 11.15 11.11 10.14
N SER A 69 10.95 9.86 10.59
CA SER A 69 10.86 9.50 12.01
C SER A 69 12.21 9.08 12.64
N GLY A 70 13.30 9.13 11.86
CA GLY A 70 14.65 8.84 12.34
C GLY A 70 15.16 9.79 13.44
N PRO A 71 16.08 9.35 14.33
CA PRO A 71 16.57 10.16 15.45
C PRO A 71 17.50 11.27 14.96
N GLY A 72 16.94 12.40 14.52
CA GLY A 72 17.72 13.46 13.89
C GLY A 72 17.22 14.90 13.99
N ASP A 73 15.99 15.18 14.47
CA ASP A 73 15.47 16.57 14.39
C ASP A 73 14.87 17.11 15.70
N HIS A 74 15.58 16.87 16.81
CA HIS A 74 15.42 17.64 18.04
C HIS A 74 16.79 18.09 18.57
N ALA A 75 17.48 18.92 17.80
CA ALA A 75 18.56 19.76 18.31
C ALA A 75 18.00 21.18 18.52
N ALA A 76 17.70 21.51 19.77
CA ALA A 76 17.47 22.87 20.25
C ALA A 76 18.60 23.26 21.21
#